data_AF-A0A2D7LF67-F1
#
_entry.id   AF-A0A2D7LF67-F1
#
_cell.length_a   1.000
_cell.length_b   1.000
_cell.length_c   1.000
_cell.angle_alpha   90.00
_cell.angle_beta   90.00
_cell.angle_gamma   90.00
#
_symmetry.space_group_name_H-M   'P 1'
#
loop_
_entity.id
_entity.type
_entity.pdbx_description
1 polymer ?
#
loop_
_entity_poly.entity_id
_entity_poly.type
_entity_poly.pdbx_seq_one_letter_code
_entity_poly.pdbx_strand_id
1 'polypeptide(L)'
;MNKIGKTKIPHTTPRYSATFSNDVNSDIRRAAATGIYDIRGGGAKRKLPTFDDLLFLGASISRYPLEGYREKCETSVTIGTRYAKNPIELDIPITIAGMSFGALSGPAKEALGRGASAAGTSTTTGDGGMTPEERGHSTKLVYQYLPSRYGMNPDDLRKADAIEIVVGQGAKPGGGGMLLGQKISDRVAEMRNLPTGIDQRSACRHPDWTGPDDLEIKILELREITGWKVPIYVKVAGARPYYDTTLAIKAGADAIVLDGMQGGTAATQDVFIEHVGQPTLAIVRPAVQALQDLGMHREVQLILSGGIRNGADVAKALALGADAVAIGSAALIALGDNDPIYE
;
A
#
# COMPACT_ATOMS: atom_id res chain seq x y z
N MET A 1 15.49 -40.18 64.54
CA MET A 1 15.98 -38.82 64.25
C MET A 1 15.72 -38.49 62.80
N ASN A 2 14.89 -37.47 62.57
CA ASN A 2 14.42 -36.97 61.28
C ASN A 2 15.57 -36.68 60.29
N LYS A 3 15.46 -37.17 59.05
CA LYS A 3 15.98 -36.46 57.87
C LYS A 3 14.81 -36.16 56.94
N ILE A 4 14.31 -34.96 57.17
CA ILE A 4 13.32 -34.16 56.45
C ILE A 4 13.38 -34.43 54.94
N GLY A 5 12.22 -34.76 54.35
CA GLY A 5 12.07 -34.95 52.92
C GLY A 5 12.51 -33.71 52.16
N LYS A 6 13.30 -33.92 51.11
CA LYS A 6 13.63 -32.88 50.13
C LYS A 6 12.31 -32.37 49.55
N THR A 7 11.89 -31.19 49.99
CA THR A 7 10.83 -30.42 49.34
C THR A 7 11.23 -30.26 47.88
N LYS A 8 10.45 -30.87 46.96
CA LYS A 8 10.59 -30.67 45.52
C LYS A 8 10.23 -29.22 45.23
N ILE A 9 11.21 -28.33 45.28
CA ILE A 9 11.03 -26.93 44.85
C ILE A 9 10.63 -27.00 43.37
N PRO A 10 9.44 -26.48 42.99
CA PRO A 10 9.01 -26.50 41.61
C PRO A 10 10.00 -25.70 40.76
N HIS A 11 10.27 -26.17 39.56
CA HIS A 11 11.09 -25.42 38.60
C HIS A 11 10.40 -24.09 38.30
N THR A 12 11.07 -22.99 38.62
CA THR A 12 10.58 -21.64 38.31
C THR A 12 11.22 -21.16 37.01
N THR A 13 10.39 -20.73 36.07
CA THR A 13 10.87 -20.09 34.84
C THR A 13 11.26 -18.65 35.13
N PRO A 14 12.40 -18.16 34.60
CA PRO A 14 12.79 -16.77 34.76
C PRO A 14 11.75 -15.84 34.13
N ARG A 15 11.46 -14.71 34.78
CA ARG A 15 10.66 -13.64 34.17
C ARG A 15 11.54 -12.82 33.24
N TYR A 16 11.32 -12.96 31.94
CA TYR A 16 12.05 -12.19 30.93
C TYR A 16 11.60 -10.71 30.90
N SER A 17 12.51 -9.83 30.49
CA SER A 17 12.21 -8.41 30.30
C SER A 17 11.26 -8.21 29.13
N ALA A 18 10.22 -7.39 29.32
CA ALA A 18 9.30 -7.00 28.25
C ALA A 18 9.95 -5.99 27.28
N THR A 19 10.86 -5.16 27.78
CA THR A 19 11.57 -4.14 26.99
C THR A 19 12.79 -4.72 26.29
N PHE A 20 13.49 -5.64 26.96
CA PHE A 20 14.72 -6.27 26.47
C PHE A 20 14.48 -7.78 26.31
N SER A 21 13.60 -8.13 25.37
CA SER A 21 13.35 -9.53 25.00
C SER A 21 14.63 -10.17 24.42
N ASN A 22 14.64 -11.49 24.26
CA ASN A 22 15.78 -12.18 23.66
C ASN A 22 16.05 -11.69 22.23
N ASP A 23 15.00 -11.42 21.44
CA ASP A 23 15.12 -10.88 20.09
C ASP A 23 15.74 -9.49 20.11
N VAL A 24 15.24 -8.57 20.97
CA VAL A 24 15.80 -7.23 21.14
C VAL A 24 17.26 -7.29 21.59
N ASN A 25 17.60 -8.16 22.55
CA ASN A 25 18.98 -8.32 23.00
C ASN A 25 19.88 -8.89 21.89
N SER A 26 19.37 -9.78 21.06
CA SER A 26 20.07 -10.32 19.90
C SER A 26 20.37 -9.20 18.89
N ASP A 27 19.37 -8.38 18.57
CA ASP A 27 19.50 -7.27 17.64
C ASP A 27 20.47 -6.19 18.16
N ILE A 28 20.43 -5.86 19.46
CA ILE A 28 21.40 -4.94 20.08
C ILE A 28 22.83 -5.47 19.93
N ARG A 29 23.07 -6.76 20.22
CA ARG A 29 24.40 -7.38 20.09
C ARG A 29 24.86 -7.40 18.63
N ARG A 30 23.96 -7.73 17.69
CA ARG A 30 24.24 -7.69 16.25
C ARG A 30 24.60 -6.27 15.81
N ALA A 31 23.81 -5.27 16.20
CA ALA A 31 24.06 -3.87 15.89
C ALA A 31 25.38 -3.38 16.48
N ALA A 32 25.70 -3.76 17.72
CA ALA A 32 26.98 -3.42 18.36
C ALA A 32 28.18 -4.08 17.66
N ALA A 33 28.04 -5.33 17.19
CA ALA A 33 29.10 -6.06 16.52
C ALA A 33 29.34 -5.60 15.06
N THR A 34 28.28 -5.17 14.37
CA THR A 34 28.34 -4.87 12.93
C THR A 34 28.34 -3.38 12.60
N GLY A 35 27.72 -2.54 13.44
CA GLY A 35 27.48 -1.13 13.13
C GLY A 35 26.45 -0.90 12.01
N ILE A 36 25.72 -1.94 11.58
CA ILE A 36 24.85 -1.91 10.41
C ILE A 36 23.38 -2.06 10.82
N TYR A 37 22.50 -1.23 10.24
CA TYR A 37 21.05 -1.35 10.37
C TYR A 37 20.51 -2.43 9.42
N ASP A 38 19.42 -3.09 9.82
CA ASP A 38 18.82 -4.15 8.99
C ASP A 38 17.94 -3.56 7.89
N ILE A 39 17.99 -4.24 6.74
CA ILE A 39 17.11 -4.01 5.59
C ILE A 39 16.34 -5.30 5.36
N ARG A 40 15.01 -5.19 5.22
CA ARG A 40 14.18 -6.35 4.92
C ARG A 40 12.94 -5.99 4.10
N GLY A 41 12.26 -7.04 3.63
CA GLY A 41 10.93 -6.96 3.05
C GLY A 41 9.81 -7.34 4.03
N GLY A 42 8.58 -7.33 3.52
CA GLY A 42 7.35 -7.58 4.26
C GLY A 42 6.73 -6.31 4.85
N GLY A 43 5.67 -6.50 5.64
CA GLY A 43 5.07 -5.44 6.46
C GLY A 43 5.58 -5.47 7.91
N ALA A 44 4.94 -4.68 8.78
CA ALA A 44 5.22 -4.66 10.20
C ALA A 44 4.98 -6.04 10.86
N LYS A 45 5.96 -6.50 11.66
CA LYS A 45 5.92 -7.75 12.44
C LYS A 45 5.36 -7.52 13.84
N ARG A 46 5.43 -6.29 14.36
CA ARG A 46 4.81 -5.95 15.64
C ARG A 46 3.29 -6.15 15.61
N LYS A 47 2.73 -6.45 16.78
CA LYS A 47 1.27 -6.52 16.95
C LYS A 47 0.67 -5.12 16.82
N LEU A 48 -0.31 -5.00 15.93
CA LEU A 48 -1.05 -3.76 15.65
C LEU A 48 -2.55 -4.04 15.72
N PRO A 49 -3.39 -3.02 15.98
CA PRO A 49 -4.82 -3.14 15.79
C PRO A 49 -5.14 -3.52 14.34
N THR A 50 -6.08 -4.45 14.16
CA THR A 50 -6.51 -4.95 12.87
C THR A 50 -8.02 -4.83 12.71
N PHE A 51 -8.53 -5.13 11.53
CA PHE A 51 -9.96 -5.21 11.32
C PHE A 51 -10.62 -6.33 12.12
N ASP A 52 -9.88 -7.33 12.62
CA ASP A 52 -10.43 -8.38 13.50
C ASP A 52 -10.91 -7.83 14.85
N ASP A 53 -10.39 -6.67 15.27
CA ASP A 53 -10.79 -5.99 16.51
C ASP A 53 -12.14 -5.24 16.36
N LEU A 54 -12.71 -5.21 15.15
CA LEU A 54 -14.00 -4.59 14.86
C LEU A 54 -15.10 -5.63 14.61
N LEU A 55 -16.32 -5.28 15.02
CA LEU A 55 -17.53 -6.02 14.72
C LEU A 55 -18.43 -5.20 13.78
N PHE A 56 -19.17 -5.90 12.93
CA PHE A 56 -20.29 -5.26 12.22
C PHE A 56 -21.48 -5.12 13.16
N LEU A 57 -22.20 -4.00 13.01
CA LEU A 57 -23.55 -3.90 13.54
C LEU A 57 -24.48 -4.65 12.59
N GLY A 58 -24.97 -5.80 13.03
CA GLY A 58 -25.91 -6.60 12.25
C GLY A 58 -27.20 -5.83 11.96
N ALA A 59 -27.74 -6.07 10.76
CA ALA A 59 -29.07 -5.61 10.38
C ALA A 59 -30.14 -6.14 11.37
N SER A 60 -31.14 -5.31 11.64
CA SER A 60 -32.25 -5.58 12.56
C SER A 60 -33.43 -4.66 12.21
N ILE A 61 -34.32 -4.37 13.16
CA ILE A 61 -35.53 -3.55 12.91
C ILE A 61 -35.23 -2.11 12.41
N SER A 62 -34.06 -1.56 12.72
CA SER A 62 -33.65 -0.22 12.26
C SER A 62 -33.01 -0.23 10.86
N ARG A 63 -32.58 -1.40 10.38
CA ARG A 63 -32.02 -1.59 9.04
C ARG A 63 -32.26 -3.03 8.62
N TYR A 64 -33.25 -3.26 7.76
CA TYR A 64 -33.64 -4.60 7.35
C TYR A 64 -32.51 -5.32 6.61
N PRO A 65 -32.28 -6.62 6.89
CA PRO A 65 -31.30 -7.41 6.16
C PRO A 65 -31.77 -7.65 4.73
N LEU A 66 -30.82 -7.66 3.78
CA LEU A 66 -31.11 -8.07 2.40
C LEU A 66 -31.29 -9.59 2.33
N GLU A 67 -32.31 -10.03 1.62
CA GLU A 67 -32.48 -11.42 1.22
C GLU A 67 -31.60 -11.68 -0.01
N GLY A 68 -30.38 -12.21 0.19
CA GLY A 68 -29.37 -12.34 -0.87
C GLY A 68 -29.76 -13.16 -2.12
N TYR A 69 -30.87 -13.91 -2.08
CA TYR A 69 -31.42 -14.62 -3.23
C TYR A 69 -32.45 -13.80 -4.04
N ARG A 70 -32.90 -12.65 -3.52
CA ARG A 70 -33.88 -11.75 -4.14
C ARG A 70 -33.30 -10.38 -4.43
N GLU A 71 -32.46 -9.89 -3.53
CA GLU A 71 -31.92 -8.54 -3.55
C GLU A 71 -30.46 -8.58 -3.97
N LYS A 72 -30.10 -7.67 -4.89
CA LYS A 72 -28.73 -7.55 -5.38
C LYS A 72 -27.90 -6.70 -4.41
N CYS A 73 -26.67 -7.11 -4.18
CA CYS A 73 -25.65 -6.30 -3.53
C CYS A 73 -24.70 -5.77 -4.61
N GLU A 74 -24.69 -4.46 -4.82
CA GLU A 74 -23.79 -3.81 -5.78
C GLU A 74 -22.40 -3.62 -5.17
N THR A 75 -21.38 -4.06 -5.89
CA THR A 75 -19.97 -3.95 -5.49
C THR A 75 -19.19 -2.99 -6.37
N SER A 76 -19.80 -2.45 -7.42
CA SER A 76 -19.13 -1.57 -8.35
C SER A 76 -18.76 -0.24 -7.70
N VAL A 77 -17.60 0.31 -8.06
CA VAL A 77 -17.16 1.63 -7.63
C VAL A 77 -16.53 2.38 -8.79
N THR A 78 -16.81 3.68 -8.86
CA THR A 78 -16.19 4.58 -9.85
C THR A 78 -15.21 5.50 -9.14
N ILE A 79 -13.96 5.51 -9.61
CA ILE A 79 -12.84 6.25 -9.01
C ILE A 79 -12.39 7.37 -9.94
N GLY A 80 -12.30 8.56 -9.36
CA GLY A 80 -11.76 9.75 -10.01
C GLY A 80 -12.78 10.51 -10.85
N THR A 81 -13.99 10.64 -10.31
CA THR A 81 -15.14 11.30 -10.95
C THR A 81 -15.04 12.82 -11.05
N ARG A 82 -14.07 13.43 -10.33
CA ARG A 82 -14.02 14.89 -10.12
C ARG A 82 -13.63 15.67 -11.38
N TYR A 83 -12.52 15.33 -12.03
CA TYR A 83 -12.00 16.11 -13.15
C TYR A 83 -11.61 15.27 -14.38
N ALA A 84 -11.50 13.95 -14.25
CA ALA A 84 -11.14 13.08 -15.37
C ALA A 84 -12.33 12.88 -16.32
N LYS A 85 -12.08 12.92 -17.64
CA LYS A 85 -13.12 12.59 -18.64
C LYS A 85 -13.51 11.12 -18.60
N ASN A 86 -12.55 10.24 -18.31
CA ASN A 86 -12.72 8.80 -18.24
C ASN A 86 -12.35 8.35 -16.81
N PRO A 87 -13.28 8.43 -15.84
CA PRO A 87 -13.05 7.84 -14.52
C PRO A 87 -12.88 6.32 -14.63
N ILE A 88 -12.24 5.72 -13.63
CA ILE A 88 -12.04 4.26 -13.56
C ILE A 88 -13.29 3.60 -12.96
N GLU A 89 -13.98 2.77 -13.73
CA GLU A 89 -15.07 1.92 -13.23
C GLU A 89 -14.53 0.54 -12.85
N LEU A 90 -14.79 0.08 -11.63
CA LEU A 90 -14.41 -1.24 -11.14
C LEU A 90 -15.67 -2.04 -10.80
N ASP A 91 -15.68 -3.33 -11.11
CA ASP A 91 -16.80 -4.22 -10.77
C ASP A 91 -16.85 -4.56 -9.27
N ILE A 92 -15.70 -4.44 -8.61
CA ILE A 92 -15.51 -4.70 -7.17
C ILE A 92 -14.67 -3.58 -6.53
N PRO A 93 -14.81 -3.31 -5.22
CA PRO A 93 -14.12 -2.22 -4.55
C PRO A 93 -12.74 -2.64 -4.04
N ILE A 94 -12.02 -3.44 -4.83
CA ILE A 94 -10.72 -4.05 -4.48
C ILE A 94 -9.79 -3.84 -5.66
N THR A 95 -8.65 -3.16 -5.48
CA THR A 95 -7.60 -2.98 -6.49
C THR A 95 -6.32 -3.73 -6.11
N ILE A 96 -5.44 -3.99 -7.07
CA ILE A 96 -4.11 -4.54 -6.80
C ILE A 96 -3.13 -3.38 -6.55
N ALA A 97 -2.49 -3.37 -5.39
CA ALA A 97 -1.56 -2.32 -4.97
C ALA A 97 -0.29 -2.26 -5.85
N GLY A 98 0.32 -1.08 -5.95
CA GLY A 98 1.52 -0.85 -6.74
C GLY A 98 2.74 -1.61 -6.21
N MET A 99 3.27 -2.53 -7.01
CA MET A 99 4.45 -3.34 -6.69
C MET A 99 5.35 -3.40 -7.92
N SER A 100 6.59 -2.88 -7.80
CA SER A 100 7.42 -2.61 -8.97
C SER A 100 7.91 -3.86 -9.69
N PHE A 101 8.03 -3.79 -11.02
CA PHE A 101 8.93 -4.68 -11.75
C PHE A 101 10.37 -4.48 -11.26
N GLY A 102 11.04 -5.57 -10.88
CA GLY A 102 12.31 -5.57 -10.16
C GLY A 102 12.13 -6.02 -8.71
N ALA A 103 11.10 -5.54 -8.01
CA ALA A 103 10.66 -6.18 -6.76
C ALA A 103 9.97 -7.51 -7.06
N LEU A 104 9.10 -7.50 -8.07
CA LEU A 104 8.41 -8.66 -8.64
C LEU A 104 9.01 -9.04 -10.00
N SER A 105 8.82 -10.30 -10.39
CA SER A 105 9.19 -10.82 -11.71
C SER A 105 8.16 -10.44 -12.78
N GLY A 106 8.57 -10.46 -14.05
CA GLY A 106 7.65 -10.24 -15.19
C GLY A 106 6.43 -11.18 -15.18
N PRO A 107 6.61 -12.50 -14.98
CA PRO A 107 5.49 -13.43 -14.86
C PRO A 107 4.53 -13.11 -13.73
N ALA A 108 5.02 -12.66 -12.57
CA ALA A 108 4.15 -12.24 -11.47
C ALA A 108 3.32 -11.00 -11.86
N LYS A 109 3.92 -10.06 -12.58
CA LYS A 109 3.25 -8.86 -13.08
C LYS A 109 2.18 -9.19 -14.13
N GLU A 110 2.46 -10.11 -15.04
CA GLU A 110 1.47 -10.67 -15.98
C GLU A 110 0.31 -11.35 -15.25
N ALA A 111 0.60 -12.24 -14.30
CA ALA A 111 -0.42 -12.99 -13.56
C ALA A 111 -1.36 -12.06 -12.78
N LEU A 112 -0.83 -11.03 -12.14
CA LEU A 112 -1.62 -9.99 -11.47
C LEU A 112 -2.51 -9.23 -12.47
N GLY A 113 -1.98 -8.87 -13.65
CA GLY A 113 -2.75 -8.23 -14.72
C GLY A 113 -3.92 -9.08 -15.20
N ARG A 114 -3.68 -10.37 -15.48
CA ARG A 114 -4.73 -11.32 -15.89
C ARG A 114 -5.78 -11.51 -14.80
N GLY A 115 -5.35 -11.69 -13.55
CA GLY A 115 -6.25 -11.89 -12.41
C GLY A 115 -7.13 -10.67 -12.14
N ALA A 116 -6.55 -9.47 -12.14
CA ALA A 116 -7.30 -8.24 -11.95
C ALA A 116 -8.31 -8.00 -13.08
N SER A 117 -7.90 -8.21 -14.34
CA SER A 117 -8.78 -8.07 -15.50
C SER A 117 -9.96 -9.03 -15.45
N ALA A 118 -9.72 -10.29 -15.06
CA ALA A 118 -10.77 -11.29 -14.91
C ALA A 118 -11.73 -10.96 -13.75
N ALA A 119 -11.24 -10.33 -12.69
CA ALA A 119 -12.03 -9.87 -11.55
C ALA A 119 -12.70 -8.50 -11.77
N GLY A 120 -12.53 -7.87 -12.94
CA GLY A 120 -13.14 -6.58 -13.24
C GLY A 120 -12.49 -5.39 -12.52
N THR A 121 -11.23 -5.51 -12.13
CA THR A 121 -10.51 -4.49 -11.35
C THR A 121 -9.18 -4.05 -11.96
N SER A 122 -8.51 -3.10 -11.32
CA SER A 122 -7.26 -2.49 -11.77
C SER A 122 -6.01 -3.05 -11.08
N THR A 123 -4.90 -2.94 -11.81
CA THR A 123 -3.54 -3.12 -11.30
C THR A 123 -2.79 -1.79 -11.23
N THR A 124 -1.69 -1.75 -10.46
CA THR A 124 -0.82 -0.59 -10.36
C THR A 124 0.63 -0.96 -10.64
N THR A 125 1.34 -0.15 -11.42
CA THR A 125 2.69 -0.49 -11.91
C THR A 125 3.74 -0.66 -10.83
N GLY A 126 3.72 0.21 -9.82
CA GLY A 126 4.78 0.28 -8.81
C GLY A 126 5.94 1.21 -9.22
N ASP A 127 6.98 1.24 -8.38
CA ASP A 127 8.21 2.06 -8.51
C ASP A 127 9.14 1.69 -9.71
N GLY A 128 8.64 1.00 -10.74
CA GLY A 128 9.45 0.33 -11.78
C GLY A 128 9.16 0.71 -13.23
N GLY A 129 8.22 1.60 -13.49
CA GLY A 129 7.73 1.89 -14.84
C GLY A 129 6.70 0.88 -15.34
N MET A 130 6.25 1.05 -16.59
CA MET A 130 5.26 0.17 -17.22
C MET A 130 5.96 -0.91 -18.04
N THR A 131 5.72 -2.17 -17.72
CA THR A 131 6.20 -3.29 -18.54
C THR A 131 5.19 -3.68 -19.63
N PRO A 132 5.63 -4.26 -20.77
CA PRO A 132 4.74 -4.83 -21.77
C PRO A 132 3.80 -5.91 -21.20
N GLU A 133 4.30 -6.75 -20.31
CA GLU A 133 3.55 -7.81 -19.63
C GLU A 133 2.38 -7.24 -18.82
N GLU A 134 2.60 -6.14 -18.09
CA GLU A 134 1.53 -5.50 -17.33
C GLU A 134 0.49 -4.85 -18.22
N ARG A 135 0.93 -4.03 -19.18
CA ARG A 135 0.01 -3.27 -20.01
C ARG A 135 -0.79 -4.17 -20.93
N GLY A 136 -0.19 -5.25 -21.45
CA GLY A 136 -0.83 -6.21 -22.33
C GLY A 136 -1.88 -7.10 -21.64
N HIS A 137 -1.81 -7.25 -20.32
CA HIS A 137 -2.70 -8.14 -19.57
C HIS A 137 -3.63 -7.46 -18.58
N SER A 138 -3.44 -6.17 -18.30
CA SER A 138 -4.34 -5.38 -17.45
C SER A 138 -5.32 -4.60 -18.30
N THR A 139 -6.63 -4.80 -18.10
CA THR A 139 -7.68 -3.97 -18.73
C THR A 139 -7.68 -2.56 -18.16
N LYS A 140 -7.35 -2.41 -16.88
CA LYS A 140 -7.20 -1.13 -16.18
C LYS A 140 -5.87 -1.10 -15.43
N LEU A 141 -4.98 -0.18 -15.81
CA LEU A 141 -3.64 -0.06 -15.23
C LEU A 141 -3.39 1.37 -14.74
N VAL A 142 -3.15 1.48 -13.45
CA VAL A 142 -2.73 2.70 -12.77
C VAL A 142 -1.21 2.82 -12.85
N TYR A 143 -0.71 3.93 -13.37
CA TYR A 143 0.72 4.19 -13.46
C TYR A 143 1.21 4.99 -12.25
N GLN A 144 2.24 4.49 -11.54
CA GLN A 144 2.83 5.25 -10.44
C GLN A 144 3.87 6.27 -10.91
N TYR A 145 3.67 7.52 -10.50
CA TYR A 145 4.60 8.63 -10.69
C TYR A 145 5.35 8.93 -9.40
N LEU A 146 6.67 8.81 -9.43
CA LEU A 146 7.50 8.56 -8.24
C LEU A 146 8.58 9.62 -8.07
N PRO A 147 9.06 9.90 -6.85
CA PRO A 147 10.08 10.92 -6.59
C PRO A 147 11.30 10.88 -7.53
N SER A 148 11.84 9.69 -7.80
CA SER A 148 13.04 9.53 -8.62
C SER A 148 12.79 9.37 -10.12
N ARG A 149 11.53 9.31 -10.56
CA ARG A 149 11.15 9.15 -11.98
C ARG A 149 11.74 7.91 -12.67
N TYR A 150 12.09 6.87 -11.90
CA TYR A 150 12.59 5.62 -12.47
C TYR A 150 11.55 5.00 -13.40
N GLY A 151 11.98 4.66 -14.62
CA GLY A 151 11.11 4.10 -15.65
C GLY A 151 10.01 5.03 -16.14
N MET A 152 10.06 6.33 -15.79
CA MET A 152 9.06 7.30 -16.24
C MET A 152 9.23 7.65 -17.71
N ASN A 153 8.20 7.33 -18.49
CA ASN A 153 8.10 7.67 -19.90
C ASN A 153 6.75 8.36 -20.16
N PRO A 154 6.72 9.57 -20.76
CA PRO A 154 5.48 10.24 -21.15
C PRO A 154 4.55 9.40 -22.03
N ASP A 155 5.10 8.53 -22.89
CA ASP A 155 4.27 7.66 -23.72
C ASP A 155 3.55 6.58 -22.91
N ASP A 156 4.14 6.11 -21.81
CA ASP A 156 3.48 5.15 -20.93
C ASP A 156 2.46 5.83 -20.02
N LEU A 157 2.72 7.08 -19.59
CA LEU A 157 1.71 7.91 -18.92
C LEU A 157 0.45 8.08 -19.77
N ARG A 158 0.61 8.29 -21.09
CA ARG A 158 -0.52 8.40 -22.03
C ARG A 158 -1.28 7.09 -22.26
N LYS A 159 -0.64 5.94 -22.00
CA LYS A 159 -1.26 4.60 -22.09
C LYS A 159 -1.90 4.15 -20.77
N ALA A 160 -1.69 4.87 -19.67
CA ALA A 160 -2.27 4.53 -18.38
C ALA A 160 -3.77 4.80 -18.35
N ASP A 161 -4.49 4.13 -17.45
CA ASP A 161 -5.93 4.38 -17.21
C ASP A 161 -6.17 5.31 -16.02
N ALA A 162 -5.14 5.49 -15.17
CA ALA A 162 -5.01 6.48 -14.12
C ALA A 162 -3.54 6.70 -13.80
N ILE A 163 -3.22 7.82 -13.14
CA ILE A 163 -1.86 8.09 -12.64
C ILE A 163 -1.93 8.24 -11.13
N GLU A 164 -1.07 7.53 -10.40
CA GLU A 164 -0.93 7.65 -8.95
C GLU A 164 0.38 8.34 -8.59
N ILE A 165 0.31 9.57 -8.07
CA ILE A 165 1.48 10.27 -7.57
C ILE A 165 1.82 9.76 -6.17
N VAL A 166 3.01 9.19 -6.00
CA VAL A 166 3.42 8.56 -4.74
C VAL A 166 4.19 9.54 -3.86
N VAL A 167 3.49 10.10 -2.87
CA VAL A 167 4.10 10.93 -1.82
C VAL A 167 4.67 10.07 -0.70
N GLY A 168 4.03 8.94 -0.39
CA GLY A 168 4.52 8.02 0.64
C GLY A 168 3.92 6.62 0.54
N GLN A 169 4.58 5.67 1.20
CA GLN A 169 4.16 4.27 1.33
C GLN A 169 4.07 3.87 2.80
N GLY A 170 3.11 3.02 3.16
CA GLY A 170 2.87 2.57 4.53
C GLY A 170 4.10 1.93 5.20
N ALA A 171 4.87 1.13 4.46
CA ALA A 171 6.08 0.47 4.96
C ALA A 171 7.24 1.41 5.32
N LYS A 172 7.23 2.63 4.76
CA LYS A 172 8.33 3.61 4.91
C LYS A 172 7.87 5.05 4.71
N PRO A 173 6.99 5.58 5.59
CA PRO A 173 6.55 6.96 5.48
C PRO A 173 7.75 7.91 5.60
N GLY A 174 7.90 8.83 4.66
CA GLY A 174 9.04 9.75 4.60
C GLY A 174 10.36 9.15 4.10
N GLY A 175 10.36 7.86 3.74
CA GLY A 175 11.47 7.18 3.06
C GLY A 175 11.24 7.07 1.55
N GLY A 176 12.30 6.78 0.79
CA GLY A 176 12.24 6.52 -0.64
C GLY A 176 12.18 5.03 -0.99
N GLY A 177 11.75 4.72 -2.22
CA GLY A 177 11.91 3.42 -2.87
C GLY A 177 13.31 2.81 -2.68
N MET A 178 13.40 1.49 -2.54
CA MET A 178 14.68 0.79 -2.43
C MET A 178 14.60 -0.53 -3.19
N LEU A 179 15.63 -0.82 -3.97
CA LEU A 179 15.81 -2.10 -4.65
C LEU A 179 17.27 -2.52 -4.48
N LEU A 180 17.48 -3.72 -3.96
CA LEU A 180 18.82 -4.25 -3.76
C LEU A 180 19.50 -4.52 -5.10
N GLY A 181 20.81 -4.28 -5.18
CA GLY A 181 21.62 -4.44 -6.38
C GLY A 181 21.53 -5.85 -6.97
N GLN A 182 21.38 -6.86 -6.12
CA GLN A 182 21.15 -8.26 -6.53
C GLN A 182 19.87 -8.45 -7.38
N LYS A 183 18.89 -7.55 -7.27
CA LYS A 183 17.65 -7.55 -8.06
C LYS A 183 17.71 -6.61 -9.27
N ILE A 184 18.77 -5.81 -9.41
CA ILE A 184 18.98 -4.97 -10.59
C ILE A 184 19.66 -5.80 -11.67
N SER A 185 18.85 -6.60 -12.35
CA SER A 185 19.21 -7.26 -13.62
C SER A 185 19.37 -6.23 -14.74
N ASP A 186 19.99 -6.62 -15.86
CA ASP A 186 20.20 -5.73 -17.01
C ASP A 186 18.90 -5.10 -17.51
N ARG A 187 17.80 -5.86 -17.54
CA ARG A 187 16.49 -5.35 -17.92
C ARG A 187 15.96 -4.29 -16.94
N VAL A 188 16.16 -4.49 -15.64
CA VAL A 188 15.74 -3.51 -14.61
C VAL A 188 16.62 -2.26 -14.67
N ALA A 189 17.93 -2.45 -14.87
CA ALA A 189 18.91 -1.38 -15.07
C ALA A 189 18.54 -0.50 -16.27
N GLU A 190 18.27 -1.11 -17.43
CA GLU A 190 17.86 -0.43 -18.65
C GLU A 190 16.56 0.37 -18.43
N MET A 191 15.52 -0.26 -17.87
CA MET A 191 14.25 0.42 -17.61
C MET A 191 14.38 1.62 -16.68
N ARG A 192 15.33 1.60 -15.74
CA ARG A 192 15.48 2.64 -14.71
C ARG A 192 16.62 3.61 -14.97
N ASN A 193 17.35 3.46 -16.08
CA ASN A 193 18.59 4.18 -16.38
C ASN A 193 19.60 4.09 -15.21
N LEU A 194 19.79 2.88 -14.70
CA LEU A 194 20.69 2.59 -13.57
C LEU A 194 21.77 1.59 -13.97
N PRO A 195 22.94 1.62 -13.31
CA PRO A 195 23.94 0.57 -13.46
C PRO A 195 23.48 -0.76 -12.83
N THR A 196 23.74 -1.87 -13.53
CA THR A 196 23.48 -3.24 -13.04
C THR A 196 24.21 -3.51 -11.72
N GLY A 197 23.57 -4.23 -10.80
CA GLY A 197 24.19 -4.70 -9.56
C GLY A 197 24.36 -3.67 -8.44
N ILE A 198 23.96 -2.41 -8.65
CA ILE A 198 24.10 -1.34 -7.64
C ILE A 198 22.77 -1.12 -6.91
N ASP A 199 22.80 -0.98 -5.58
CA ASP A 199 21.59 -0.67 -4.81
C ASP A 199 20.93 0.63 -5.28
N GLN A 200 19.64 0.56 -5.63
CA GLN A 200 18.83 1.73 -5.91
C GLN A 200 18.25 2.30 -4.61
N ARG A 201 18.42 3.61 -4.42
CA ARG A 201 17.74 4.38 -3.38
C ARG A 201 17.03 5.57 -4.01
N SER A 202 15.70 5.54 -4.01
CA SER A 202 14.89 6.64 -4.53
C SER A 202 14.93 7.83 -3.55
N ALA A 203 14.76 9.04 -4.08
CA ALA A 203 14.60 10.24 -3.26
C ALA A 203 13.33 10.14 -2.40
N CYS A 204 13.36 10.74 -1.21
CA CYS A 204 12.20 10.75 -0.29
C CYS A 204 11.16 11.82 -0.64
N ARG A 205 11.50 12.75 -1.54
CA ARG A 205 10.64 13.87 -1.98
C ARG A 205 10.78 14.02 -3.48
N HIS A 206 9.72 14.42 -4.18
CA HIS A 206 9.92 14.77 -5.59
C HIS A 206 10.78 16.04 -5.66
N PRO A 207 11.78 16.08 -6.55
CA PRO A 207 12.77 17.16 -6.58
C PRO A 207 12.21 18.47 -7.16
N ASP A 208 11.08 18.41 -7.84
CA ASP A 208 10.45 19.48 -8.62
C ASP A 208 9.30 20.18 -7.88
N TRP A 209 9.09 19.85 -6.59
CA TRP A 209 8.09 20.51 -5.75
C TRP A 209 8.50 20.51 -4.28
N THR A 210 7.89 21.38 -3.47
CA THR A 210 8.20 21.49 -2.03
C THR A 210 6.97 21.46 -1.14
N GLY A 211 5.79 21.71 -1.70
CA GLY A 211 4.55 21.80 -0.96
C GLY A 211 3.29 21.48 -1.78
N PRO A 212 2.11 21.60 -1.15
CA PRO A 212 0.83 21.27 -1.77
C PRO A 212 0.48 22.18 -2.97
N ASP A 213 0.92 23.43 -2.97
CA ASP A 213 0.67 24.37 -4.07
C ASP A 213 1.44 23.96 -5.34
N ASP A 214 2.69 23.49 -5.18
CA ASP A 214 3.47 22.91 -6.27
C ASP A 214 2.87 21.55 -6.73
N LEU A 215 2.20 20.81 -5.83
CA LEU A 215 1.47 19.58 -6.14
C LEU A 215 0.27 19.83 -7.05
N GLU A 216 -0.40 20.97 -6.90
CA GLU A 216 -1.44 21.38 -7.85
C GLU A 216 -0.86 21.54 -9.26
N ILE A 217 0.26 22.25 -9.40
CA ILE A 217 0.94 22.45 -10.70
C ILE A 217 1.33 21.11 -11.31
N LYS A 218 1.86 20.18 -10.51
CA LYS A 218 2.23 18.85 -11.00
C LYS A 218 1.02 18.02 -11.43
N ILE A 219 -0.08 18.08 -10.69
CA ILE A 219 -1.34 17.43 -11.10
C ILE A 219 -1.81 18.00 -12.44
N LEU A 220 -1.78 19.32 -12.61
CA LEU A 220 -2.13 19.98 -13.88
C LEU A 220 -1.23 19.51 -15.03
N GLU A 221 0.09 19.41 -14.82
CA GLU A 221 1.01 18.89 -15.84
C GLU A 221 0.65 17.47 -16.29
N LEU A 222 0.34 16.57 -15.34
CA LEU A 222 -0.04 15.19 -15.65
C LEU A 222 -1.40 15.12 -16.37
N ARG A 223 -2.33 16.03 -16.05
CA ARG A 223 -3.59 16.18 -16.78
C ARG A 223 -3.34 16.61 -18.22
N GLU A 224 -2.46 17.57 -18.46
CA GLU A 224 -2.10 18.01 -19.81
C GLU A 224 -1.45 16.88 -20.61
N ILE A 225 -0.50 16.15 -20.02
CA ILE A 225 0.16 15.00 -20.66
C ILE A 225 -0.85 13.95 -21.13
N THR A 226 -1.90 13.72 -20.33
CA THR A 226 -2.94 12.71 -20.59
C THR A 226 -4.17 13.27 -21.32
N GLY A 227 -4.17 14.56 -21.71
CA GLY A 227 -5.29 15.21 -22.38
C GLY A 227 -6.57 15.27 -21.54
N TRP A 228 -6.41 15.33 -20.21
CA TRP A 228 -7.49 15.33 -19.21
C TRP A 228 -8.36 14.06 -19.24
N LYS A 229 -7.84 12.97 -19.80
CA LYS A 229 -8.60 11.73 -19.96
C LYS A 229 -8.68 10.91 -18.69
N VAL A 230 -7.59 10.81 -17.94
CA VAL A 230 -7.47 9.85 -16.84
C VAL A 230 -7.43 10.55 -15.48
N PRO A 231 -7.87 9.90 -14.40
CA PRO A 231 -7.81 10.49 -13.07
C PRO A 231 -6.41 10.45 -12.48
N ILE A 232 -6.12 11.45 -11.65
CA ILE A 232 -4.87 11.61 -10.93
C ILE A 232 -5.08 11.34 -9.45
N TYR A 233 -4.47 10.27 -8.94
CA TYR A 233 -4.51 9.88 -7.54
C TYR A 233 -3.31 10.45 -6.80
N VAL A 234 -3.48 10.71 -5.51
CA VAL A 234 -2.37 11.03 -4.62
C VAL A 234 -2.27 9.95 -3.54
N LYS A 235 -1.15 9.22 -3.54
CA LYS A 235 -0.86 8.20 -2.55
C LYS A 235 -0.05 8.77 -1.40
N VAL A 236 -0.60 8.67 -0.19
CA VAL A 236 0.02 9.11 1.06
C VAL A 236 0.14 7.96 2.04
N ALA A 237 1.20 7.98 2.84
CA ALA A 237 1.35 7.06 3.94
C ALA A 237 0.53 7.54 5.15
N GLY A 238 0.14 6.61 6.04
CA GLY A 238 -0.53 6.91 7.29
C GLY A 238 0.34 7.65 8.30
N ALA A 239 0.68 8.92 8.03
CA ALA A 239 1.50 9.76 8.90
C ALA A 239 0.65 10.86 9.55
N ARG A 240 0.06 11.77 8.77
CA ARG A 240 -0.84 12.83 9.25
C ARG A 240 -2.16 12.78 8.45
N PRO A 241 -2.94 11.69 8.56
CA PRO A 241 -4.02 11.36 7.64
C PRO A 241 -5.03 12.49 7.40
N TYR A 242 -5.45 13.22 8.43
CA TYR A 242 -6.36 14.37 8.26
C TYR A 242 -5.74 15.46 7.37
N TYR A 243 -4.50 15.87 7.68
CA TYR A 243 -3.82 16.97 6.99
C TYR A 243 -3.38 16.57 5.58
N ASP A 244 -2.78 15.38 5.43
CA ASP A 244 -2.28 14.91 4.14
C ASP A 244 -3.44 14.70 3.16
N THR A 245 -4.60 14.21 3.64
CA THR A 245 -5.83 14.10 2.83
C THR A 245 -6.36 15.48 2.45
N THR A 246 -6.42 16.42 3.40
CA THR A 246 -6.85 17.81 3.13
C THR A 246 -5.99 18.46 2.04
N LEU A 247 -4.67 18.30 2.12
CA LEU A 247 -3.74 18.87 1.15
C LEU A 247 -3.87 18.22 -0.23
N ALA A 248 -4.03 16.91 -0.31
CA ALA A 248 -4.28 16.22 -1.58
C ALA A 248 -5.58 16.67 -2.26
N ILE A 249 -6.66 16.85 -1.50
CA ILE A 249 -7.95 17.36 -2.01
C ILE A 249 -7.76 18.77 -2.59
N LYS A 250 -7.11 19.67 -1.84
CA LYS A 250 -6.88 21.06 -2.24
C LYS A 250 -6.02 21.16 -3.49
N ALA A 251 -5.02 20.30 -3.61
CA ALA A 251 -4.16 20.27 -4.79
C ALA A 251 -4.82 19.64 -6.04
N GLY A 252 -6.06 19.16 -5.94
CA GLY A 252 -6.83 18.71 -7.09
C GLY A 252 -6.75 17.21 -7.39
N ALA A 253 -6.44 16.38 -6.39
CA ALA A 253 -6.53 14.94 -6.51
C ALA A 253 -7.96 14.49 -6.87
N ASP A 254 -8.06 13.52 -7.79
CA ASP A 254 -9.31 12.85 -8.16
C ASP A 254 -9.64 11.71 -7.19
N ALA A 255 -8.62 11.06 -6.63
CA ALA A 255 -8.76 10.07 -5.57
C ALA A 255 -7.51 10.08 -4.66
N ILE A 256 -7.65 9.51 -3.47
CA ILE A 256 -6.57 9.46 -2.47
C ILE A 256 -6.34 8.01 -2.07
N VAL A 257 -5.09 7.57 -2.16
CA VAL A 257 -4.68 6.26 -1.66
C VAL A 257 -4.00 6.45 -0.32
N LEU A 258 -4.59 5.93 0.75
CA LEU A 258 -4.07 6.04 2.10
C LEU A 258 -3.52 4.69 2.57
N ASP A 259 -2.21 4.62 2.81
CA ASP A 259 -1.50 3.37 3.05
C ASP A 259 -1.03 3.27 4.51
N GLY A 260 -1.61 2.33 5.27
CA GLY A 260 -1.27 2.11 6.67
C GLY A 260 0.04 1.35 6.86
N MET A 261 0.61 1.41 8.06
CA MET A 261 1.95 0.85 8.34
C MET A 261 2.06 -0.66 8.12
N GLN A 262 0.94 -1.39 8.07
CA GLN A 262 0.91 -2.80 7.66
C GLN A 262 1.20 -3.03 6.17
N GLY A 263 1.32 -1.97 5.36
CA GLY A 263 1.72 -2.06 3.96
C GLY A 263 3.06 -2.79 3.80
N GLY A 264 3.13 -3.67 2.81
CA GLY A 264 4.36 -4.42 2.52
C GLY A 264 5.35 -3.63 1.68
N THR A 265 6.61 -4.04 1.73
CA THR A 265 7.65 -3.58 0.79
C THR A 265 8.62 -4.72 0.48
N ALA A 266 9.34 -4.63 -0.64
CA ALA A 266 10.39 -5.59 -0.96
C ALA A 266 11.67 -5.32 -0.17
N ALA A 267 11.98 -4.05 0.08
CA ALA A 267 13.16 -3.63 0.82
C ALA A 267 12.97 -2.23 1.41
N THR A 268 13.27 -2.11 2.70
CA THR A 268 13.54 -0.83 3.39
C THR A 268 14.24 -1.12 4.72
N GLN A 269 14.74 -0.08 5.38
CA GLN A 269 15.30 -0.19 6.73
C GLN A 269 14.22 -0.65 7.72
N ASP A 270 14.56 -1.61 8.58
CA ASP A 270 13.64 -2.19 9.56
C ASP A 270 12.98 -1.13 10.45
N VAL A 271 13.73 -0.09 10.81
CA VAL A 271 13.23 1.03 11.63
C VAL A 271 12.01 1.73 11.01
N PHE A 272 11.96 1.85 9.68
CA PHE A 272 10.81 2.45 9.00
C PHE A 272 9.57 1.56 9.12
N ILE A 273 9.73 0.26 8.87
CA ILE A 273 8.63 -0.71 8.88
C ILE A 273 8.01 -0.80 10.28
N GLU A 274 8.84 -0.84 11.32
CA GLU A 274 8.38 -1.09 12.69
C GLU A 274 7.99 0.17 13.46
N HIS A 275 8.56 1.33 13.13
CA HIS A 275 8.47 2.52 13.98
C HIS A 275 7.96 3.79 13.29
N VAL A 276 7.67 3.76 11.99
CA VAL A 276 7.21 4.96 11.28
C VAL A 276 5.86 4.70 10.61
N GLY A 277 4.90 5.59 10.88
CA GLY A 277 3.53 5.48 10.38
C GLY A 277 2.53 5.01 11.43
N GLN A 278 1.26 5.01 11.05
CA GLN A 278 0.13 4.65 11.88
C GLN A 278 -0.57 3.39 11.34
N PRO A 279 -1.21 2.58 12.22
CA PRO A 279 -2.00 1.43 11.80
C PRO A 279 -3.14 1.81 10.85
N THR A 280 -3.44 0.95 9.88
CA THR A 280 -4.54 1.14 8.90
C THR A 280 -5.87 1.50 9.56
N LEU A 281 -6.18 0.86 10.71
CA LEU A 281 -7.41 1.13 11.45
C LEU A 281 -7.45 2.56 12.03
N ALA A 282 -6.31 3.10 12.46
CA ALA A 282 -6.23 4.42 13.10
C ALA A 282 -6.32 5.58 12.08
N ILE A 283 -5.95 5.36 10.83
CA ILE A 283 -5.83 6.43 9.83
C ILE A 283 -7.10 6.67 9.01
N VAL A 284 -7.97 5.67 8.87
CA VAL A 284 -9.13 5.76 7.97
C VAL A 284 -10.12 6.84 8.42
N ARG A 285 -10.49 6.89 9.70
CA ARG A 285 -11.49 7.86 10.20
C ARG A 285 -10.99 9.31 10.16
N PRO A 286 -9.74 9.64 10.53
CA PRO A 286 -9.21 10.98 10.32
C PRO A 286 -9.21 11.44 8.85
N ALA A 287 -8.92 10.55 7.90
CA ALA A 287 -8.99 10.88 6.47
C ALA A 287 -10.44 11.09 5.98
N VAL A 288 -11.37 10.22 6.41
CA VAL A 288 -12.80 10.39 6.14
C VAL A 288 -13.32 11.70 6.74
N GLN A 289 -12.88 12.08 7.95
CA GLN A 289 -13.24 13.35 8.56
C GLN A 289 -12.77 14.54 7.71
N ALA A 290 -11.52 14.51 7.21
CA ALA A 290 -11.01 15.57 6.33
C ALA A 290 -11.83 15.70 5.03
N LEU A 291 -12.23 14.57 4.44
CA LEU A 291 -13.14 14.55 3.28
C LEU A 291 -14.50 15.16 3.62
N GLN A 292 -15.07 14.84 4.79
CA GLN A 292 -16.36 15.38 5.24
C GLN A 292 -16.30 16.88 5.52
N ASP A 293 -15.26 17.35 6.21
CA ASP A 293 -15.10 18.76 6.57
C ASP A 293 -14.92 19.67 5.35
N LEU A 294 -14.37 19.13 4.25
CA LEU A 294 -14.23 19.83 2.98
C LEU A 294 -15.43 19.63 2.03
N GLY A 295 -16.45 18.87 2.43
CA GLY A 295 -17.60 18.54 1.57
C GLY A 295 -17.22 17.68 0.36
N MET A 296 -16.15 16.88 0.48
CA MET A 296 -15.57 16.06 -0.60
C MET A 296 -15.74 14.56 -0.36
N HIS A 297 -16.44 14.15 0.70
CA HIS A 297 -16.73 12.75 0.96
C HIS A 297 -17.58 12.15 -0.17
N ARG A 298 -17.08 11.07 -0.79
CA ARG A 298 -17.64 10.41 -1.99
C ARG A 298 -17.51 11.19 -3.30
N GLU A 299 -17.05 12.45 -3.26
CA GLU A 299 -16.64 13.22 -4.45
C GLU A 299 -15.17 12.96 -4.84
N VAL A 300 -14.30 12.86 -3.83
CA VAL A 300 -12.93 12.38 -3.94
C VAL A 300 -12.85 11.02 -3.27
N GLN A 301 -12.68 9.95 -4.05
CA GLN A 301 -12.72 8.59 -3.51
C GLN A 301 -11.48 8.29 -2.66
N LEU A 302 -11.70 7.62 -1.53
CA LEU A 302 -10.66 7.16 -0.62
C LEU A 302 -10.40 5.66 -0.83
N ILE A 303 -9.18 5.33 -1.24
CA ILE A 303 -8.69 3.97 -1.41
C ILE A 303 -7.80 3.63 -0.22
N LEU A 304 -8.20 2.66 0.61
CA LEU A 304 -7.43 2.26 1.78
C LEU A 304 -6.50 1.08 1.48
N SER A 305 -5.25 1.16 1.93
CA SER A 305 -4.24 0.12 1.76
C SER A 305 -3.54 -0.19 3.08
N GLY A 306 -2.88 -1.35 3.13
CA GLY A 306 -2.06 -1.80 4.25
C GLY A 306 -2.77 -2.85 5.11
N GLY A 307 -2.29 -4.09 5.06
CA GLY A 307 -2.78 -5.17 5.92
C GLY A 307 -4.21 -5.64 5.66
N ILE A 308 -4.76 -5.39 4.47
CA ILE A 308 -6.07 -5.91 4.03
C ILE A 308 -5.89 -7.35 3.54
N ARG A 309 -6.58 -8.31 4.17
CA ARG A 309 -6.31 -9.75 3.95
C ARG A 309 -7.46 -10.49 3.28
N ASN A 310 -8.71 -10.12 3.59
CA ASN A 310 -9.90 -10.88 3.19
C ASN A 310 -11.13 -9.98 3.00
N GLY A 311 -12.25 -10.57 2.58
CA GLY A 311 -13.50 -9.84 2.35
C GLY A 311 -14.09 -9.16 3.59
N ALA A 312 -13.85 -9.69 4.80
CA ALA A 312 -14.30 -9.04 6.03
C ALA A 312 -13.51 -7.75 6.31
N ASP A 313 -12.18 -7.77 6.10
CA ASP A 313 -11.35 -6.57 6.17
C ASP A 313 -11.82 -5.52 5.15
N VAL A 314 -12.09 -5.93 3.91
CA VAL A 314 -12.61 -5.06 2.84
C VAL A 314 -13.93 -4.40 3.28
N ALA A 315 -14.92 -5.20 3.67
CA ALA A 315 -16.23 -4.69 4.06
C ALA A 315 -16.16 -3.77 5.29
N LYS A 316 -15.26 -4.05 6.25
CA LYS A 316 -15.03 -3.18 7.41
C LYS A 316 -14.37 -1.86 7.00
N ALA A 317 -13.41 -1.87 6.09
CA ALA A 317 -12.80 -0.65 5.56
C ALA A 317 -13.84 0.24 4.85
N LEU A 318 -14.71 -0.34 4.03
CA LEU A 318 -15.80 0.37 3.37
C LEU A 318 -16.80 0.95 4.40
N ALA A 319 -17.17 0.18 5.41
CA ALA A 319 -18.05 0.63 6.49
C ALA A 319 -17.44 1.79 7.31
N LEU A 320 -16.11 1.84 7.45
CA LEU A 320 -15.41 2.95 8.08
C LEU A 320 -15.33 4.20 7.19
N GLY A 321 -15.71 4.11 5.92
CA GLY A 321 -15.85 5.24 5.00
C GLY A 321 -14.90 5.26 3.81
N ALA A 322 -14.12 4.20 3.58
CA ALA A 322 -13.40 4.03 2.32
C ALA A 322 -14.38 3.77 1.16
N ASP A 323 -13.94 4.07 -0.06
CA ASP A 323 -14.66 3.78 -1.31
C ASP A 323 -14.14 2.48 -1.95
N ALA A 324 -12.85 2.22 -1.82
CA ALA A 324 -12.21 0.98 -2.26
C ALA A 324 -11.04 0.62 -1.34
N VAL A 325 -10.47 -0.56 -1.53
CA VAL A 325 -9.23 -0.98 -0.88
C VAL A 325 -8.21 -1.48 -1.89
N ALA A 326 -6.92 -1.35 -1.59
CA ALA A 326 -5.86 -1.96 -2.38
C ALA A 326 -5.21 -3.12 -1.62
N ILE A 327 -5.06 -4.26 -2.29
CA ILE A 327 -4.40 -5.46 -1.76
C ILE A 327 -3.05 -5.69 -2.46
N GLY A 328 -2.00 -5.92 -1.66
CA GLY A 328 -0.66 -6.25 -2.15
C GLY A 328 -0.25 -7.64 -1.69
N SER A 329 0.16 -7.77 -0.43
CA SER A 329 0.64 -9.03 0.14
C SER A 329 -0.36 -10.18 0.01
N ALA A 330 -1.67 -9.92 0.20
CA ALA A 330 -2.69 -10.95 0.04
C ALA A 330 -2.74 -11.50 -1.40
N ALA A 331 -2.57 -10.63 -2.41
CA ALA A 331 -2.50 -11.05 -3.81
C ALA A 331 -1.21 -11.81 -4.13
N LEU A 332 -0.08 -11.43 -3.53
CA LEU A 332 1.19 -12.15 -3.69
C LEU A 332 1.14 -13.54 -3.05
N ILE A 333 0.59 -13.66 -1.85
CA ILE A 333 0.41 -14.95 -1.17
C ILE A 333 -0.49 -15.85 -2.01
N ALA A 334 -1.60 -15.32 -2.55
CA ALA A 334 -2.49 -16.08 -3.44
C ALA A 334 -1.81 -16.51 -4.76
N LEU A 335 -0.76 -15.80 -5.19
CA LEU A 335 0.06 -16.14 -6.35
C LEU A 335 1.12 -17.22 -6.04
N GLY A 336 1.42 -17.46 -4.76
CA GLY A 336 2.38 -18.47 -4.29
C GLY A 336 3.58 -17.91 -3.52
N ASP A 337 3.56 -16.64 -3.11
CA ASP A 337 4.63 -16.07 -2.28
C ASP A 337 4.74 -16.79 -0.93
N ASN A 338 5.92 -17.36 -0.67
CA ASN A 338 6.20 -18.24 0.48
C ASN A 338 5.23 -19.44 0.61
N ASP A 339 4.73 -19.97 -0.50
CA ASP A 339 3.91 -21.18 -0.47
C ASP A 339 4.78 -22.40 -0.06
N PRO A 340 4.41 -23.13 1.00
CA PRO A 340 5.16 -24.31 1.47
C PRO A 340 5.33 -25.42 0.42
N ILE A 341 4.57 -25.41 -0.67
CA ILE A 341 4.76 -26.37 -1.77
C ILE A 341 6.11 -26.21 -2.49
N TYR A 342 6.75 -25.05 -2.35
CA TYR A 342 8.03 -24.72 -2.98
C TYR A 342 9.22 -24.70 -2.01
N GLU A 343 9.01 -25.06 -0.73
CA GLU A 343 10.07 -25.30 0.27
C GLU A 343 10.60 -26.74 0.21
#